data_AF-A0A524CS52-F1
#
_entry.id   AF-A0A524CS52-F1
#
_cell.length_a   1.000
_cell.length_b   1.000
_cell.length_c   1.000
_cell.angle_alpha   90.00
_cell.angle_beta   90.00
_cell.angle_gamma   90.00
#
_symmetry.space_group_name_H-M   'P 1'
#
loop_
_entity.id
_entity.type
_entity.pdbx_description
1 polymer ?
#
loop_
_entity_poly.entity_id
_entity_poly.type
_entity_poly.pdbx_seq_one_letter_code
_entity_poly.pdbx_strand_id
1 'polypeptide(L)'
;MTDPDELYPVNTLPALAWALQVYFKAKGKFREGGVIEVIFPAGHHKVMARKKGTHEIIMWLHNKQLWLRSRCSFDKECDVNIERVEAADREAVKTLPWEGTETRSFFKAIRKWIMRLNLDFVTFIRAINTVCDKKVEIPLTTKWGRTFKKFDEYRKNRWPDEATTDNREAFIEEVLVRMCFWIQSAAQVDALK
;
A
#
# COMPACT_ATOMS: atom_id res chain seq x y z
N MET A 1 9.39 12.02 -15.40
CA MET A 1 8.11 11.49 -14.86
C MET A 1 8.47 10.16 -14.26
N THR A 2 8.30 9.98 -12.95
CA THR A 2 8.59 8.71 -12.28
C THR A 2 7.66 7.66 -12.87
N ASP A 3 8.19 6.49 -13.23
CA ASP A 3 7.39 5.36 -13.67
C ASP A 3 6.33 5.04 -12.59
N PRO A 4 5.02 5.06 -12.92
CA PRO A 4 3.97 4.73 -11.96
C PRO A 4 4.15 3.37 -11.30
N ASP A 5 4.79 2.41 -11.98
CA ASP A 5 5.10 1.09 -11.45
C ASP A 5 6.15 1.11 -10.34
N GLU A 6 6.89 2.21 -10.17
CA GLU A 6 7.88 2.39 -9.11
C GLU A 6 7.34 3.12 -7.87
N LEU A 7 6.09 3.59 -7.91
CA LEU A 7 5.48 4.32 -6.80
C LEU A 7 5.16 3.38 -5.63
N TYR A 8 5.52 3.78 -4.40
CA TYR A 8 5.24 2.98 -3.20
C TYR A 8 3.74 2.69 -3.00
N PRO A 9 2.82 3.65 -3.19
CA PRO A 9 1.38 3.38 -3.06
C PRO A 9 0.89 2.32 -4.05
N VAL A 10 1.34 2.37 -5.30
CA VAL A 10 0.95 1.42 -6.37
C VAL A 10 1.35 -0.02 -6.05
N ASN A 11 2.44 -0.21 -5.31
CA ASN A 11 2.92 -1.54 -4.94
C ASN A 11 2.50 -1.99 -3.53
N THR A 12 2.13 -1.06 -2.66
CA THR A 12 1.76 -1.36 -1.26
C THR A 12 0.25 -1.47 -1.06
N LEU A 13 -0.53 -0.53 -1.61
CA LEU A 13 -1.97 -0.46 -1.33
C LEU A 13 -2.76 -1.63 -1.94
N PRO A 14 -2.49 -2.08 -3.18
CA PRO A 14 -3.12 -3.27 -3.72
C PRO A 14 -2.80 -4.54 -2.92
N ALA A 15 -1.52 -4.73 -2.58
CA ALA A 15 -1.10 -5.88 -1.79
C ALA A 15 -1.73 -5.88 -0.39
N LEU A 16 -1.82 -4.71 0.24
CA LEU A 16 -2.52 -4.54 1.52
C LEU A 16 -4.02 -4.84 1.39
N ALA A 17 -4.68 -4.36 0.33
CA ALA A 17 -6.09 -4.62 0.08
C ALA A 17 -6.35 -6.12 -0.12
N TRP A 18 -5.52 -6.81 -0.91
CA TRP A 18 -5.61 -8.27 -1.08
C TRP A 18 -5.41 -9.01 0.25
N ALA A 19 -4.42 -8.59 1.05
CA ALA A 19 -4.17 -9.18 2.36
C ALA A 19 -5.36 -9.01 3.31
N LEU A 20 -5.98 -7.82 3.33
CA LEU A 20 -7.19 -7.57 4.12
C LEU A 20 -8.37 -8.43 3.65
N GLN A 21 -8.57 -8.60 2.33
CA GLN A 21 -9.60 -9.50 1.81
C GLN A 21 -9.39 -10.95 2.29
N VAL A 22 -8.14 -11.46 2.25
CA VAL A 22 -7.81 -12.80 2.79
C VAL A 22 -8.04 -12.87 4.29
N TYR A 23 -7.62 -11.84 5.05
CA TYR A 23 -7.80 -11.74 6.49
C TYR A 23 -9.28 -11.83 6.88
N PHE A 24 -10.14 -11.07 6.21
CA PHE A 24 -11.58 -11.06 6.48
C PHE A 24 -12.28 -12.35 6.04
N LYS A 25 -11.85 -12.97 4.94
CA LYS A 25 -12.33 -14.30 4.52
C LYS A 25 -12.00 -15.38 5.55
N ALA A 26 -10.87 -15.28 6.23
CA ALA A 26 -10.48 -16.17 7.32
C ALA A 26 -11.20 -15.89 8.66
N LYS A 27 -12.25 -15.06 8.66
CA LYS A 27 -12.97 -14.60 9.86
C LYS A 27 -12.04 -13.93 10.89
N GLY A 28 -11.02 -13.22 10.42
CA GLY A 28 -10.13 -12.44 11.28
C GLY A 28 -10.93 -11.49 12.18
N LYS A 29 -10.50 -11.38 13.44
CA LYS A 29 -11.16 -10.52 14.44
C LYS A 29 -11.00 -9.06 14.02
N PHE A 30 -12.09 -8.45 13.60
CA PHE A 30 -12.17 -7.03 13.32
C PHE A 30 -13.39 -6.47 14.01
N ARG A 31 -13.17 -5.53 14.93
CA ARG A 31 -14.25 -4.71 15.46
C ARG A 31 -14.38 -3.54 14.51
N GLU A 32 -15.47 -3.51 13.75
CA GLU A 32 -15.80 -2.37 12.91
C GLU A 32 -16.05 -1.18 13.84
N GLY A 33 -15.02 -0.34 13.99
CA GLY A 33 -15.10 0.93 14.70
C GLY A 33 -15.57 2.05 13.78
N GLY A 34 -15.45 3.29 14.23
CA GLY A 34 -15.66 4.47 13.37
C GLY A 34 -14.76 4.45 12.14
N VAL A 35 -15.06 5.31 11.15
CA VAL A 35 -14.27 5.41 9.92
C VAL A 35 -12.84 5.85 10.26
N ILE A 36 -11.87 4.97 10.04
CA ILE A 36 -10.44 5.28 10.19
C ILE A 36 -9.90 5.66 8.81
N GLU A 37 -9.79 6.97 8.56
CA GLU A 37 -9.23 7.52 7.33
C GLU A 37 -7.72 7.81 7.48
N VAL A 38 -7.00 7.74 6.36
CA VAL A 38 -5.66 8.30 6.20
C VAL A 38 -5.69 9.26 5.02
N ILE A 39 -5.03 10.40 5.17
CA ILE A 39 -4.92 11.40 4.13
C ILE A 39 -3.45 11.50 3.72
N PHE A 40 -3.19 11.40 2.42
CA PHE A 40 -1.89 11.57 1.83
C PHE A 40 -1.85 12.88 1.03
N PRO A 41 -0.74 13.64 1.08
CA PRO A 41 -0.55 14.76 0.18
C PRO A 41 -0.46 14.28 -1.28
N ALA A 42 -1.02 15.04 -2.21
CA ALA A 42 -1.06 14.71 -3.64
C ALA A 42 -0.68 15.92 -4.52
N GLY A 43 0.13 16.83 -3.97
CA GLY A 43 0.54 18.07 -4.64
C GLY A 43 -0.40 19.26 -4.36
N HIS A 44 -0.42 20.22 -5.29
CA HIS A 44 -1.14 21.48 -5.13
C HIS A 44 -1.89 21.89 -6.39
N HIS A 45 -3.09 22.43 -6.21
CA HIS A 45 -3.81 23.12 -7.27
C HIS A 45 -3.13 24.46 -7.54
N LYS A 46 -2.75 24.71 -8.79
CA LYS A 46 -2.07 25.95 -9.21
C LYS A 46 -2.85 26.66 -10.30
N VAL A 47 -3.11 27.95 -10.10
CA VAL A 47 -3.68 28.85 -11.12
C VAL A 47 -2.70 29.99 -11.34
N MET A 48 -2.31 30.25 -12.59
CA MET A 48 -1.28 31.25 -12.94
C MET A 48 0.00 31.09 -12.09
N ALA A 49 0.48 29.85 -11.96
CA ALA A 49 1.64 29.46 -11.15
C ALA A 49 1.54 29.74 -9.63
N ARG A 50 0.40 30.19 -9.11
CA ARG A 50 0.19 30.42 -7.68
C ARG A 50 -0.56 29.24 -7.06
N LYS A 51 -0.10 28.76 -5.91
CA LYS A 51 -0.81 27.74 -5.12
C LYS A 51 -2.15 28.31 -4.65
N LYS A 52 -3.24 27.60 -4.95
CA LYS A 52 -4.62 27.97 -4.58
C LYS A 52 -5.31 26.94 -3.69
N GLY A 53 -4.88 25.68 -3.77
CA GLY A 53 -5.39 24.59 -2.96
C GLY A 53 -4.40 23.44 -2.82
N THR A 54 -4.79 22.44 -2.04
CA THR A 54 -4.08 21.18 -1.89
C THR A 54 -4.84 20.08 -2.63
N HIS A 55 -4.08 19.14 -3.17
CA HIS A 55 -4.63 17.87 -3.60
C HIS A 55 -4.31 16.85 -2.51
N GLU A 56 -5.27 15.97 -2.24
CA GLU A 56 -5.18 14.97 -1.19
C GLU A 56 -5.74 13.64 -1.68
N ILE A 57 -5.10 12.55 -1.29
CA ILE A 57 -5.64 11.20 -1.47
C ILE A 57 -6.12 10.69 -0.11
N ILE A 58 -7.39 10.33 -0.03
CA ILE A 58 -8.02 9.83 1.18
C ILE A 58 -8.20 8.32 1.02
N MET A 59 -7.67 7.56 1.98
CA MET A 59 -7.80 6.12 2.08
C MET A 59 -8.66 5.75 3.29
N TRP A 60 -9.61 4.83 3.11
CA TRP A 60 -10.45 4.35 4.20
C TRP A 60 -10.89 2.90 3.99
N LEU A 61 -11.22 2.23 5.09
CA LEU A 61 -11.85 0.91 5.06
C LEU A 61 -13.37 1.07 5.14
N HIS A 62 -14.11 0.43 4.24
CA HIS A 62 -15.57 0.36 4.30
C HIS A 62 -16.07 -0.97 3.75
N ASN A 63 -17.01 -1.61 4.44
CA ASN A 63 -17.51 -2.96 4.12
C ASN A 63 -16.37 -3.97 3.90
N LYS A 64 -15.32 -3.92 4.75
CA LYS A 64 -14.14 -4.79 4.68
C LYS A 64 -13.33 -4.67 3.36
N GLN A 65 -13.55 -3.60 2.60
CA GLN A 65 -12.80 -3.26 1.40
C GLN A 65 -12.04 -1.95 1.62
N LEU A 66 -10.85 -1.87 1.05
CA LEU A 66 -10.00 -0.69 1.11
C LEU A 66 -10.28 0.21 -0.10
N TRP A 67 -10.62 1.46 0.17
CA TRP A 67 -11.01 2.44 -0.83
C TRP A 67 -10.07 3.64 -0.81
N LEU A 68 -9.94 4.24 -1.98
CA LEU A 68 -9.17 5.46 -2.23
C LEU A 68 -10.05 6.48 -2.95
N ARG A 69 -9.79 7.76 -2.71
CA ARG A 69 -10.35 8.86 -3.49
C ARG A 69 -9.34 9.98 -3.53
N SER A 70 -9.33 10.74 -4.61
CA SER A 70 -8.52 11.96 -4.72
C SER A 70 -9.43 13.18 -4.69
N ARG A 71 -9.01 14.23 -3.98
CA ARG A 71 -9.76 15.48 -3.84
C ARG A 71 -8.86 16.69 -3.94
N CYS A 72 -9.36 17.72 -4.62
CA CYS A 72 -8.84 19.07 -4.61
C CYS A 72 -9.63 19.92 -3.62
N SER A 73 -8.91 20.66 -2.77
CA SER A 73 -9.52 21.55 -1.77
C SER A 73 -10.07 22.85 -2.35
N PHE A 74 -9.73 23.16 -3.61
CA PHE A 74 -10.02 24.47 -4.24
C PHE A 74 -11.07 24.38 -5.34
N ASP A 75 -11.03 23.34 -6.18
CA ASP A 75 -11.90 23.20 -7.34
C ASP A 75 -12.54 21.80 -7.39
N LYS A 76 -13.87 21.77 -7.48
CA LYS A 76 -14.67 20.53 -7.54
C LYS A 76 -14.60 19.86 -8.92
N GLU A 77 -14.30 20.63 -9.97
CA GLU A 77 -14.17 20.13 -11.33
C GLU A 77 -12.70 19.85 -11.70
N CYS A 78 -11.79 19.90 -10.72
CA CYS A 78 -10.38 19.58 -10.95
C CYS A 78 -10.24 18.14 -11.47
N ASP A 79 -9.44 17.97 -12.52
CA ASP A 79 -9.08 16.69 -13.15
C ASP A 79 -8.54 15.63 -12.18
N VAL A 80 -7.89 16.06 -11.10
CA VAL A 80 -7.39 15.17 -10.05
C VAL A 80 -8.49 14.59 -9.16
N ASN A 81 -9.72 15.10 -9.21
CA ASN A 81 -10.82 14.59 -8.39
C ASN A 81 -11.25 13.21 -8.92
N ILE A 82 -11.06 12.19 -8.10
CA ILE A 82 -11.48 10.83 -8.40
C ILE A 82 -12.35 10.36 -7.24
N GLU A 83 -13.63 10.07 -7.50
CA GLU A 83 -14.61 9.81 -6.45
C GLU A 83 -14.29 8.57 -5.62
N ARG A 84 -13.95 7.47 -6.28
CA ARG A 84 -13.74 6.19 -5.61
C ARG A 84 -12.95 5.21 -6.47
N VAL A 85 -11.89 4.66 -5.91
CA VAL A 85 -11.04 3.62 -6.49
C VAL A 85 -10.91 2.49 -5.48
N GLU A 86 -11.13 1.24 -5.90
CA GLU A 86 -10.83 0.09 -5.05
C GLU A 86 -9.31 -0.09 -4.99
N ALA A 87 -8.74 -0.10 -3.78
CA ALA A 87 -7.28 -0.17 -3.64
C ALA A 87 -6.69 -1.47 -4.19
N ALA A 88 -7.49 -2.54 -4.32
CA ALA A 88 -7.07 -3.82 -4.89
C ALA A 88 -6.82 -3.78 -6.41
N ASP A 89 -7.34 -2.77 -7.11
CA ASP A 89 -7.10 -2.56 -8.55
C ASP A 89 -5.84 -1.71 -8.73
N ARG A 90 -4.72 -2.40 -9.02
CA ARG A 90 -3.42 -1.76 -9.17
C ARG A 90 -3.38 -0.76 -10.32
N GLU A 91 -4.06 -1.03 -11.43
CA GLU A 91 -4.05 -0.13 -12.59
C GLU A 91 -4.86 1.13 -12.31
N ALA A 92 -6.00 1.01 -11.63
CA ALA A 92 -6.74 2.18 -11.17
C ALA A 92 -5.93 3.00 -10.14
N VAL A 93 -5.19 2.33 -9.23
CA VAL A 93 -4.34 3.01 -8.25
C VAL A 93 -3.24 3.85 -8.92
N LYS A 94 -2.67 3.41 -10.06
CA LYS A 94 -1.68 4.18 -10.83
C LYS A 94 -2.19 5.54 -11.32
N THR A 95 -3.50 5.67 -11.53
CA THR A 95 -4.10 6.89 -12.08
C THR A 95 -4.21 8.02 -11.04
N LEU A 96 -4.03 7.72 -9.76
CA LEU A 96 -4.14 8.70 -8.68
C LEU A 96 -2.91 9.63 -8.63
N PRO A 97 -3.09 10.90 -8.24
CA PRO A 97 -2.02 11.91 -8.21
C PRO A 97 -1.09 11.74 -6.99
N TRP A 98 -0.17 10.79 -7.03
CA TRP A 98 0.68 10.44 -5.88
C TRP A 98 1.81 11.42 -5.54
N GLU A 99 1.82 12.62 -6.12
CA GLU A 99 2.88 13.62 -5.91
C GLU A 99 3.05 13.95 -4.42
N GLY A 100 4.25 13.73 -3.88
CA GLY A 100 4.58 14.00 -2.48
C GLY A 100 4.42 12.78 -1.56
N THR A 101 4.02 11.62 -2.09
CA THR A 101 3.93 10.36 -1.33
C THR A 101 5.15 9.44 -1.49
N GLU A 102 6.19 9.89 -2.19
CA GLU A 102 7.39 9.10 -2.53
C GLU A 102 8.40 8.98 -1.37
N THR A 103 7.99 9.24 -0.13
CA THR A 103 8.88 9.26 1.02
C THR A 103 8.60 8.13 2.00
N ARG A 104 9.58 7.78 2.84
CA ARG A 104 9.41 6.79 3.94
C ARG A 104 8.27 7.14 4.90
N SER A 105 7.79 8.38 4.91
CA SER A 105 6.62 8.79 5.70
C SER A 105 5.34 8.05 5.27
N PHE A 106 5.25 7.59 4.02
CA PHE A 106 4.16 6.75 3.52
C PHE A 106 4.00 5.47 4.37
N PHE A 107 5.07 4.70 4.54
CA PHE A 107 5.04 3.46 5.32
C PHE A 107 4.67 3.71 6.79
N LYS A 108 5.17 4.82 7.37
CA LYS A 108 4.80 5.24 8.73
C LYS A 108 3.31 5.55 8.86
N ALA A 109 2.71 6.22 7.88
CA ALA A 109 1.29 6.52 7.86
C ALA A 109 0.44 5.24 7.77
N ILE A 110 0.79 4.34 6.84
CA ILE A 110 0.12 3.05 6.68
C ILE A 110 0.25 2.18 7.94
N ARG A 111 1.45 2.10 8.53
CA ARG A 111 1.69 1.40 9.80
C ARG A 111 0.77 1.90 10.91
N LYS A 112 0.73 3.21 11.14
CA LYS A 112 -0.15 3.82 12.16
C LYS A 112 -1.62 3.49 11.91
N TRP A 113 -2.04 3.49 10.64
CA TRP A 113 -3.40 3.10 10.27
C TRP A 113 -3.70 1.64 10.57
N ILE A 114 -2.82 0.71 10.17
CA ILE A 114 -2.96 -0.73 10.47
C ILE A 114 -3.06 -0.98 11.98
N MET A 115 -2.23 -0.30 12.77
CA MET A 115 -2.27 -0.42 14.23
C MET A 115 -3.62 0.02 14.81
N ARG A 116 -4.23 1.07 14.23
CA ARG A 116 -5.58 1.53 14.64
C ARG A 116 -6.70 0.57 14.25
N LEU A 117 -6.53 -0.23 13.20
CA LEU A 117 -7.49 -1.28 12.85
C LEU A 117 -7.54 -2.43 13.89
N ASN A 118 -6.51 -2.53 14.75
CA ASN A 118 -6.41 -3.52 15.82
C ASN A 118 -6.65 -4.96 15.33
N LEU A 119 -6.02 -5.31 14.21
CA LEU A 119 -6.10 -6.64 13.61
C LEU A 119 -5.33 -7.66 14.46
N ASP A 120 -5.80 -8.91 14.46
CA ASP A 120 -5.00 -10.04 14.92
C ASP A 120 -3.67 -10.13 14.14
N PHE A 121 -2.57 -9.86 14.83
CA PHE A 121 -1.25 -9.68 14.23
C PHE A 121 -0.79 -10.91 13.43
N VAL A 122 -0.87 -12.11 14.02
CA VAL A 122 -0.39 -13.34 13.38
C VAL A 122 -1.21 -13.65 12.12
N THR A 123 -2.53 -13.52 12.20
CA THR A 123 -3.41 -13.78 11.06
C THR A 123 -3.20 -12.76 9.95
N PHE A 124 -2.96 -11.49 10.29
CA PHE A 124 -2.67 -10.44 9.33
C PHE A 124 -1.34 -10.66 8.60
N ILE A 125 -0.26 -10.98 9.32
CA ILE A 125 1.05 -11.29 8.71
C ILE A 125 0.96 -12.53 7.81
N ARG A 126 0.22 -13.57 8.21
CA ARG A 126 -0.03 -14.75 7.35
C ARG A 126 -0.80 -14.38 6.08
N ALA A 127 -1.78 -13.49 6.18
CA ALA A 127 -2.52 -13.00 5.02
C ALA A 127 -1.60 -12.26 4.04
N ILE A 128 -0.71 -11.39 4.53
CA ILE A 128 0.31 -10.72 3.69
C ILE A 128 1.19 -11.76 2.96
N ASN A 129 1.78 -12.71 3.68
CA ASN A 129 2.64 -13.73 3.06
C ASN A 129 1.87 -14.51 1.98
N THR A 130 0.63 -14.88 2.26
CA THR A 130 -0.23 -15.62 1.33
C THR A 130 -0.47 -14.84 0.05
N VAL A 131 -0.78 -13.55 0.13
CA VAL A 131 -1.05 -12.76 -1.08
C VAL A 131 0.21 -12.46 -1.86
N CYS A 132 1.33 -12.15 -1.20
CA CYS A 132 2.60 -11.93 -1.87
C CYS A 132 3.04 -13.15 -2.69
N ASP A 133 2.85 -14.37 -2.16
CA ASP A 133 3.18 -15.61 -2.87
C ASP A 133 2.15 -15.93 -3.98
N LYS A 134 0.86 -15.65 -3.76
CA LYS A 134 -0.19 -15.93 -4.76
C LYS A 134 -0.19 -14.99 -5.95
N LYS A 135 0.18 -13.73 -5.71
CA LYS A 135 0.14 -12.65 -6.70
C LYS A 135 1.41 -12.52 -7.52
N VAL A 136 2.42 -13.34 -7.24
CA VAL A 136 3.68 -13.34 -7.95
C VAL A 136 3.92 -14.73 -8.53
N GLU A 137 4.46 -14.78 -9.74
CA GLU A 137 5.03 -15.99 -10.30
C GLU A 137 6.32 -16.32 -9.56
N ILE A 138 6.31 -17.47 -8.89
CA ILE A 138 7.42 -17.95 -8.06
C ILE A 138 8.01 -19.24 -8.64
N PRO A 139 9.34 -19.44 -8.57
CA PRO A 139 10.33 -18.57 -7.95
C PRO A 139 10.51 -17.24 -8.71
N LEU A 140 10.63 -16.13 -7.98
CA LEU A 140 10.82 -14.81 -8.57
C LEU A 140 12.31 -14.55 -8.80
N THR A 141 12.70 -14.31 -10.05
CA THR A 141 14.02 -13.78 -10.39
C THR A 141 13.90 -12.27 -10.62
N THR A 142 14.53 -11.49 -9.77
CA THR A 142 14.53 -10.02 -9.87
C THR A 142 15.28 -9.54 -11.12
N LYS A 143 15.03 -8.29 -11.56
CA LYS A 143 15.77 -7.66 -12.68
C LYS A 143 17.30 -7.63 -12.49
N TRP A 144 17.77 -7.83 -11.27
CA TRP A 144 19.20 -7.89 -10.90
C TRP A 144 19.76 -9.32 -10.82
N GLY A 145 19.01 -10.32 -11.29
CA GLY A 145 19.48 -11.72 -11.40
C GLY A 145 19.40 -12.54 -10.10
N ARG A 146 18.91 -11.98 -9.00
CA ARG A 146 18.71 -12.74 -7.75
C ARG A 146 17.35 -13.43 -7.74
N THR A 147 17.33 -14.72 -7.41
CA THR A 147 16.14 -15.57 -7.33
C THR A 147 15.70 -15.81 -5.90
N PHE A 148 14.39 -15.80 -5.65
CA PHE A 148 13.76 -16.10 -4.36
C PHE A 148 12.61 -17.09 -4.55
N LYS A 149 12.50 -18.12 -3.69
CA LYS A 149 11.47 -19.15 -3.85
C LYS A 149 10.08 -18.66 -3.44
N LYS A 150 10.01 -17.72 -2.51
CA LYS A 150 8.77 -17.15 -1.94
C LYS A 150 9.06 -15.82 -1.25
N PHE A 151 8.01 -15.07 -0.96
CA PHE A 151 8.08 -13.79 -0.26
C PHE A 151 8.75 -13.90 1.12
N ASP A 152 8.51 -14.98 1.87
CA ASP A 152 9.13 -15.16 3.19
C ASP A 152 10.66 -15.22 3.13
N GLU A 153 11.22 -15.77 2.04
CA GLU A 153 12.67 -15.79 1.80
C GLU A 153 13.17 -14.39 1.42
N TYR A 154 12.43 -13.71 0.53
CA TYR A 154 12.75 -12.35 0.12
C TYR A 154 12.75 -11.36 1.29
N ARG A 155 11.70 -11.38 2.12
CA ARG A 155 11.54 -10.41 3.20
C ARG A 155 12.65 -10.55 4.24
N LYS A 156 13.08 -11.77 4.58
CA LYS A 156 14.11 -12.03 5.60
C LYS A 156 15.53 -11.61 5.17
N ASN A 157 15.74 -11.32 3.89
CA ASN A 157 17.04 -10.89 3.40
C ASN A 157 17.42 -9.51 3.96
N ARG A 158 18.49 -9.45 4.77
CA ARG A 158 18.96 -8.23 5.47
C ARG A 158 17.84 -7.59 6.31
N TRP A 159 17.17 -8.42 7.12
CA TRP A 159 16.15 -7.95 8.06
C TRP A 159 16.81 -7.16 9.20
N PRO A 160 16.28 -5.98 9.60
CA PRO A 160 16.84 -5.21 10.72
C PRO A 160 16.64 -5.90 12.07
N ASP A 161 17.61 -5.79 12.97
CA ASP A 161 17.58 -6.44 14.30
C ASP A 161 16.46 -5.89 15.19
N GLU A 162 16.10 -4.62 15.02
CA GLU A 162 15.06 -3.93 15.77
C GLU A 162 13.62 -4.28 15.34
N ALA A 163 13.45 -4.87 14.15
CA ALA A 163 12.17 -5.22 13.58
C ALA A 163 11.70 -6.60 14.08
N THR A 164 11.55 -6.76 15.40
CA THR A 164 11.14 -8.03 16.02
C THR A 164 9.63 -8.11 16.23
N THR A 165 9.10 -9.32 16.47
CA THR A 165 7.67 -9.50 16.79
C THR A 165 7.24 -8.83 18.08
N ASP A 166 8.18 -8.53 18.98
CA ASP A 166 7.94 -7.79 20.22
C ASP A 166 7.79 -6.29 19.95
N ASN A 167 8.51 -5.77 18.94
CA ASN A 167 8.32 -4.44 18.39
C ASN A 167 7.40 -4.47 17.15
N ARG A 168 6.09 -4.68 17.39
CA ARG A 168 5.09 -4.84 16.33
C ARG A 168 5.05 -3.69 15.33
N GLU A 169 5.29 -2.46 15.78
CA GLU A 169 5.30 -1.30 14.88
C GLU A 169 6.46 -1.37 13.88
N ALA A 170 7.69 -1.55 14.37
CA ALA A 170 8.86 -1.69 13.51
C ALA A 170 8.72 -2.91 12.58
N PHE A 171 8.21 -4.03 13.10
CA PHE A 171 7.95 -5.22 12.31
C PHE A 171 6.97 -4.97 11.16
N ILE A 172 5.81 -4.34 11.44
CA ILE A 172 4.81 -4.05 10.40
C ILE A 172 5.38 -3.11 9.35
N GLU A 173 6.07 -2.04 9.76
CA GLU A 173 6.69 -1.11 8.81
C GLU A 173 7.64 -1.83 7.87
N GLU A 174 8.51 -2.68 8.41
CA GLU A 174 9.47 -3.44 7.61
C GLU A 174 8.76 -4.45 6.70
N VAL A 175 7.72 -5.15 7.17
CA VAL A 175 6.90 -6.02 6.30
C VAL A 175 6.28 -5.23 5.15
N LEU A 176 5.74 -4.03 5.40
CA LEU A 176 5.14 -3.19 4.34
C LEU A 176 6.18 -2.78 3.30
N VAL A 177 7.38 -2.41 3.74
CA VAL A 177 8.51 -2.08 2.86
C VAL A 177 8.88 -3.28 1.99
N ARG A 178 9.02 -4.47 2.58
CA ARG A 178 9.35 -5.69 1.82
C ARG A 178 8.24 -6.10 0.86
N MET A 179 6.99 -5.98 1.28
CA MET A 179 5.82 -6.22 0.43
C MET A 179 5.83 -5.29 -0.78
N CYS A 180 6.04 -3.99 -0.58
CA CYS A 180 6.15 -3.00 -1.65
C CYS A 180 7.21 -3.41 -2.68
N PHE A 181 8.44 -3.68 -2.24
CA PHE A 181 9.52 -4.02 -3.16
C PHE A 181 9.37 -5.41 -3.80
N TRP A 182 8.69 -6.35 -3.14
CA TRP A 182 8.37 -7.65 -3.74
C TRP A 182 7.44 -7.50 -4.93
N ILE A 183 6.35 -6.74 -4.76
CA ILE A 183 5.38 -6.48 -5.84
C ILE A 183 6.01 -5.65 -6.96
N GLN A 184 6.80 -4.62 -6.60
CA GLN A 184 7.54 -3.83 -7.58
C GLN A 184 8.53 -4.69 -8.36
N SER A 185 9.29 -5.57 -7.69
CA SER A 185 10.25 -6.45 -8.36
C SER A 185 9.56 -7.42 -9.31
N ALA A 186 8.39 -7.95 -8.92
CA ALA A 186 7.60 -8.82 -9.77
C ALA A 186 7.05 -8.09 -11.00
N ALA A 187 6.52 -6.87 -10.82
CA ALA A 187 6.05 -6.05 -11.93
C ALA A 187 7.17 -5.72 -12.93
N GLN A 188 8.38 -5.43 -12.45
CA GLN A 188 9.55 -5.10 -13.29
C GLN A 188 10.04 -6.26 -14.18
N VAL A 189 9.61 -7.49 -13.93
CA VAL A 189 9.97 -8.68 -14.73
C VAL A 189 8.72 -9.41 -15.24
N ASP A 190 7.58 -8.72 -15.30
CA ASP A 190 6.30 -9.25 -15.78
C ASP A 190 5.83 -10.54 -15.06
N ALA A 191 6.21 -10.70 -13.78
CA ALA A 191 5.88 -11.84 -12.93
C ALA A 191 4.67 -11.59 -12.00
N LEU A 192 3.96 -10.47 -12.16
CA LEU A 192 2.79 -10.13 -11.34
C LEU A 192 1.49 -10.72 -11.96
N LYS A 193 0.61 -11.31 -11.13
CA LYS A 193 -0.61 -12.03 -11.54
C LYS A 193 -1.93 -11.34 -11.17
#